data_AF-A0A377GB93-F1
#
_entry.id   AF-A0A377GB93-F1
#
_cell.length_a   1.000
_cell.length_b   1.000
_cell.length_c   1.000
_cell.angle_alpha   90.00
_cell.angle_beta   90.00
_cell.angle_gamma   90.00
#
_symmetry.space_group_name_H-M   'P 1'
#
loop_
_entity.id
_entity.type
_entity.pdbx_description
1 polymer ?
#
loop_
_entity_poly.entity_id
_entity_poly.type
_entity_poly.pdbx_seq_one_letter_code
_entity_poly.pdbx_strand_id
1 'polypeptide(L)'
;MTIESSFRGGLELNFASEGKFENTDGAAQESMAPIIARNAVRFLMMGWTKQWTEFLTSAVAHAVFVKRDHELLRELRLAFQQGFLEVFRQLKDKKLTSEQKEQFNLYLSNCLALLPYGDLTPYESFQIPQYIDDHLELVEYQVKPIELTARTGWQQYFIKDEDRVFAYGLEPLFQNKAESHLIFMGTTYPAGQGFLPQVNTDSKGFETVGKSLYRTGRSRIHEWLGTQKNKIHVCGVSLGGSLSLLLALDKGNYSLSRVDALNPAGLHDSWFKDTDDHWDNLTDKPLVVVQKQGNDPVSAFGIWKDDWIILHVTPPPDKQGPNPFCDHFLNYAGFADTTFTYIKPEQDNSNRKTRNLLLYTLGRSLIYGLFLLPYTYVVRPIVYFSLNYWMFSVPLLGIGVGIGLTLAGILPLVPLLIMAGGLIATVLGYSSYLSDRKKFETSSPIQGLIEKEGLPAMHHPSLSRNPTMDIYKEENSVNVNLTYQQIHTYYDVMRRLVKGKNFLPDDEKKSKHVPGYNKRDLLMESSDSQKAGYTIPFTVTKAKAAHIRHTLSLVHQLGIENEKLKAGLDKCYTEYCIGKHR
;
A
#
# COMPACT_ATOMS: atom_id res chain seq x y z
N MET A 1 12.27 -26.34 18.51
CA MET A 1 12.72 -25.57 19.69
C MET A 1 11.69 -25.75 20.78
N THR A 2 12.11 -26.06 22.00
CA THR A 2 11.26 -25.90 23.20
C THR A 2 11.00 -24.42 23.35
N ILE A 3 9.80 -23.97 22.97
CA ILE A 3 9.37 -22.58 23.08
C ILE A 3 9.23 -22.29 24.58
N GLU A 4 10.11 -21.44 25.14
CA GLU A 4 9.87 -20.85 26.45
C GLU A 4 8.51 -20.14 26.43
N SER A 5 7.75 -20.18 27.53
CA SER A 5 6.39 -19.60 27.55
C SER A 5 6.35 -18.11 27.21
N SER A 6 7.47 -17.40 27.39
CA SER A 6 7.65 -15.99 27.07
C SER A 6 9.12 -15.62 26.91
N PHE A 7 9.41 -14.50 26.25
CA PHE A 7 10.72 -13.87 26.25
C PHE A 7 10.59 -12.35 26.48
N ARG A 8 11.66 -11.72 26.98
CA ARG A 8 11.78 -10.26 27.04
C ARG A 8 12.65 -9.78 25.88
N GLY A 9 12.24 -8.70 25.22
CA GLY A 9 12.92 -8.22 24.02
C GLY A 9 14.40 -7.92 24.23
N GLY A 10 14.71 -7.05 25.19
CA GLY A 10 16.08 -6.67 25.52
C GLY A 10 16.74 -5.67 24.54
N LEU A 11 16.06 -5.24 23.47
CA LEU A 11 16.44 -4.09 22.64
C LEU A 11 15.59 -2.88 22.96
N GLU A 12 16.25 -1.73 23.13
CA GLU A 12 15.62 -0.42 23.06
C GLU A 12 15.84 0.16 21.65
N LEU A 13 14.79 0.22 20.85
CA LEU A 13 14.77 0.65 19.46
C LEU A 13 14.03 1.98 19.33
N ASN A 14 14.79 3.05 19.19
CA ASN A 14 14.21 4.37 18.97
C ASN A 14 14.01 4.63 17.48
N PHE A 15 12.85 5.14 17.08
CA PHE A 15 12.58 5.50 15.68
C PHE A 15 12.97 6.95 15.35
N ALA A 16 13.42 7.70 16.35
CA ALA A 16 13.99 9.03 16.23
C ALA A 16 15.08 9.20 17.30
N SER A 17 16.00 10.15 17.09
CA SER A 17 17.07 10.43 18.05
C SER A 17 16.54 10.92 19.41
N GLU A 18 15.37 11.55 19.41
CA GLU A 18 14.69 12.07 20.60
C GLU A 18 13.21 11.66 20.60
N GLY A 19 12.72 11.19 21.74
CA GLY A 19 11.32 10.80 21.93
C GLY A 19 10.38 11.95 22.32
N LYS A 20 10.92 13.15 22.60
CA LYS A 20 10.11 14.33 22.91
C LYS A 20 9.49 14.91 21.63
N PHE A 21 8.30 15.47 21.76
CA PHE A 21 7.67 16.14 20.63
C PHE A 21 8.34 17.48 20.35
N GLU A 22 8.44 17.80 19.06
CA GLU A 22 8.83 19.11 18.60
C GLU A 22 7.63 20.07 18.74
N ASN A 23 7.88 21.28 19.26
CA ASN A 23 6.84 22.27 19.48
C ASN A 23 6.38 22.88 18.14
N THR A 24 5.07 23.05 17.97
CA THR A 24 4.44 23.72 16.82
C THR A 24 4.18 25.21 17.05
N ASP A 25 4.25 25.69 18.30
CA ASP A 25 3.96 27.08 18.64
C ASP A 25 5.00 28.03 18.04
N GLY A 26 4.54 28.98 17.22
CA GLY A 26 5.40 29.95 16.55
C GLY A 26 6.24 29.39 15.40
N ALA A 27 6.04 28.12 15.02
CA ALA A 27 6.69 27.54 13.85
C ALA A 27 6.16 28.19 12.56
N ALA A 28 7.05 28.38 11.58
CA ALA A 28 6.64 28.83 10.25
C ALA A 28 5.71 27.79 9.60
N GLN A 29 4.74 28.25 8.79
CA GLN A 29 3.75 27.38 8.14
C GLN A 29 4.40 26.23 7.34
N GLU A 30 5.51 26.51 6.66
CA GLU A 30 6.30 25.53 5.90
C GLU A 30 6.96 24.45 6.76
N SER A 31 7.16 24.70 8.06
CA SER A 31 7.76 23.74 9.00
C SER A 31 6.72 22.89 9.72
N MET A 32 5.43 23.22 9.62
CA MET A 32 4.36 22.54 10.35
C MET A 32 4.19 21.08 9.92
N ALA A 33 4.06 20.80 8.62
CA ALA A 33 3.90 19.43 8.12
C ALA A 33 5.10 18.52 8.50
N PRO A 34 6.36 18.95 8.35
CA PRO A 34 7.52 18.18 8.81
C PRO A 34 7.50 17.88 10.32
N ILE A 35 7.15 18.86 11.16
CA ILE A 35 7.07 18.69 12.62
C ILE A 35 5.97 17.69 12.99
N ILE A 36 4.77 17.84 12.43
CA ILE A 36 3.65 16.94 12.68
C ILE A 36 4.00 15.51 12.25
N ALA A 37 4.60 15.32 11.08
CA ALA A 37 5.02 14.01 10.59
C ALA A 37 6.02 13.33 11.53
N ARG A 38 7.05 14.05 12.01
CA ARG A 38 8.02 13.52 12.98
C ARG A 38 7.38 13.18 14.32
N ASN A 39 6.49 14.04 14.83
CA ASN A 39 5.76 13.75 16.06
C ASN A 39 4.81 12.54 15.91
N ALA A 40 4.21 12.35 14.73
CA ALA A 40 3.38 11.18 14.45
C ALA A 40 4.18 9.88 14.56
N VAL A 41 5.36 9.80 13.92
CA VAL A 41 6.19 8.58 14.00
C VAL A 41 6.77 8.37 15.39
N ARG A 42 7.13 9.43 16.14
CA ARG A 42 7.52 9.32 17.54
C ARG A 42 6.39 8.71 18.37
N PHE A 43 5.18 9.21 18.20
CA PHE A 43 4.00 8.70 18.90
C PHE A 43 3.78 7.22 18.60
N LEU A 44 3.76 6.84 17.32
CA LEU A 44 3.49 5.47 16.89
C LEU A 44 4.59 4.48 17.30
N MET A 45 5.86 4.88 17.22
CA MET A 45 7.01 3.96 17.32
C MET A 45 7.80 4.04 18.61
N MET A 46 7.61 5.09 19.42
CA MET A 46 8.34 5.31 20.68
C MET A 46 7.41 5.34 21.90
N GLY A 47 6.14 5.01 21.69
CA GLY A 47 5.16 4.73 22.74
C GLY A 47 4.40 5.97 23.22
N TRP A 48 3.57 5.74 24.23
CA TRP A 48 2.75 6.80 24.79
C TRP A 48 3.60 7.92 25.42
N THR A 49 3.14 9.16 25.25
CA THR A 49 3.73 10.34 25.88
C THR A 49 2.62 11.24 26.44
N LYS A 50 2.91 11.94 27.54
CA LYS A 50 2.00 12.94 28.12
C LYS A 50 1.74 14.11 27.17
N GLN A 51 2.62 14.33 26.19
CA GLN A 51 2.53 15.37 25.18
C GLN A 51 1.57 15.04 24.02
N TRP A 52 0.88 13.89 24.03
CA TRP A 52 0.05 13.44 22.90
C TRP A 52 -1.02 14.45 22.47
N THR A 53 -1.53 15.29 23.39
CA THR A 53 -2.51 16.33 23.08
C THR A 53 -1.96 17.42 22.16
N GLU A 54 -0.64 17.63 22.14
CA GLU A 54 0.04 18.54 21.20
C GLU A 54 -0.16 18.09 19.73
N PHE A 55 -0.53 16.82 19.51
CA PHE A 55 -0.86 16.29 18.18
C PHE A 55 -2.27 16.69 17.70
N LEU A 56 -3.17 17.10 18.61
CA LEU A 56 -4.56 17.45 18.30
C LEU A 56 -4.70 18.87 17.74
N THR A 57 -4.01 19.14 16.64
CA THR A 57 -4.10 20.44 15.95
C THR A 57 -5.28 20.46 14.97
N SER A 58 -5.77 21.65 14.63
CA SER A 58 -6.80 21.83 13.60
C SER A 58 -6.36 21.28 12.24
N ALA A 59 -5.08 21.43 11.90
CA ALA A 59 -4.50 20.88 10.67
C ALA A 59 -4.59 19.35 10.64
N VAL A 60 -4.21 18.67 11.74
CA VAL A 60 -4.32 17.21 11.87
C VAL A 60 -5.79 16.77 11.82
N ALA A 61 -6.68 17.44 12.55
CA ALA A 61 -8.10 17.11 12.54
C ALA A 61 -8.70 17.25 11.13
N HIS A 62 -8.37 18.32 10.40
CA HIS A 62 -8.80 18.51 9.02
C HIS A 62 -8.23 17.44 8.09
N ALA A 63 -6.93 17.10 8.23
CA ALA A 63 -6.27 16.05 7.44
C ALA A 63 -6.89 14.66 7.64
N VAL A 64 -7.38 14.37 8.85
CA VAL A 64 -7.97 13.08 9.25
C VAL A 64 -9.46 12.98 8.91
N PHE A 65 -10.24 14.04 9.13
CA PHE A 65 -11.70 13.97 9.04
C PHE A 65 -12.30 14.64 7.81
N VAL A 66 -11.60 15.60 7.19
CA VAL A 66 -12.17 16.45 6.13
C VAL A 66 -11.52 16.18 4.78
N LYS A 67 -10.21 16.42 4.68
CA LYS A 67 -9.50 16.32 3.40
C LYS A 67 -8.06 15.92 3.61
N ARG A 68 -7.67 14.93 2.83
CA ARG A 68 -6.30 14.44 2.73
C ARG A 68 -5.28 15.55 2.43
N ASP A 69 -4.20 15.57 3.20
CA ASP A 69 -3.09 16.51 3.04
C ASP A 69 -1.87 15.79 2.43
N HIS A 70 -1.60 16.04 1.14
CA HIS A 70 -0.50 15.40 0.43
C HIS A 70 0.88 15.86 0.90
N GLU A 71 1.01 17.07 1.44
CA GLU A 71 2.28 17.56 1.96
C GLU A 71 2.59 16.88 3.29
N LEU A 72 1.63 16.81 4.20
CA LEU A 72 1.79 16.07 5.45
C LEU A 72 2.18 14.60 5.21
N LEU A 73 1.57 13.96 4.21
CA LEU A 73 1.87 12.58 3.86
C LEU A 73 3.24 12.40 3.20
N ARG A 74 3.68 13.38 2.38
CA ARG A 74 5.06 13.43 1.89
C ARG A 74 6.04 13.45 3.05
N GLU A 75 5.82 14.33 4.02
CA GLU A 75 6.69 14.45 5.20
C GLU A 75 6.62 13.21 6.09
N LEU A 76 5.45 12.55 6.18
CA LEU A 76 5.32 11.28 6.90
C LEU A 76 6.21 10.19 6.31
N ARG A 77 6.26 10.06 4.97
CA ARG A 77 7.20 9.12 4.30
C ARG A 77 8.66 9.43 4.62
N LEU A 78 9.02 10.71 4.64
CA LEU A 78 10.38 11.12 5.01
C LEU A 78 10.70 10.79 6.48
N ALA A 79 9.75 11.00 7.39
CA ALA A 79 9.91 10.66 8.80
C ALA A 79 10.09 9.14 9.00
N PHE A 80 9.35 8.31 8.25
CA PHE A 80 9.59 6.86 8.22
C PHE A 80 10.97 6.50 7.71
N GLN A 81 11.43 7.12 6.61
CA GLN A 81 12.77 6.90 6.09
C GLN A 81 13.85 7.24 7.13
N GLN A 82 13.71 8.37 7.83
CA GLN A 82 14.63 8.76 8.90
C GLN A 82 14.65 7.75 10.04
N GLY A 83 13.48 7.22 10.43
CA GLY A 83 13.41 6.20 11.47
C GLY A 83 14.06 4.87 11.09
N PHE A 84 13.91 4.41 9.85
CA PHE A 84 14.64 3.23 9.37
C PHE A 84 16.17 3.41 9.43
N LEU A 85 16.66 4.59 9.05
CA LEU A 85 18.09 4.93 9.16
C LEU A 85 18.57 4.96 10.61
N GLU A 86 17.75 5.47 11.51
CA GLU A 86 18.06 5.55 12.94
C GLU A 86 18.12 4.15 13.58
N VAL A 87 17.18 3.27 13.23
CA VAL A 87 17.20 1.86 13.66
C VAL A 87 18.45 1.14 13.13
N PHE A 88 18.79 1.34 11.85
CA PHE A 88 20.02 0.80 11.28
C PHE A 88 21.27 1.27 12.04
N ARG A 89 21.36 2.57 12.32
CA ARG A 89 22.48 3.17 13.07
C ARG A 89 22.63 2.57 14.47
N GLN A 90 21.53 2.26 15.14
CA GLN A 90 21.53 1.65 16.47
C GLN A 90 22.01 0.19 16.48
N LEU A 91 21.93 -0.52 15.34
CA LEU A 91 22.11 -1.97 15.27
C LEU A 91 23.29 -2.45 14.40
N LYS A 92 23.78 -1.65 13.45
CA LYS A 92 24.75 -2.07 12.41
C LYS A 92 26.03 -2.76 12.93
N ASP A 93 26.48 -2.45 14.14
CA ASP A 93 27.71 -2.98 14.74
C ASP A 93 27.43 -3.96 15.91
N LYS A 94 26.16 -4.35 16.12
CA LYS A 94 25.74 -5.20 17.23
C LYS A 94 25.53 -6.65 16.79
N LYS A 95 26.00 -7.58 17.61
CA LYS A 95 25.66 -9.00 17.49
C LYS A 95 24.43 -9.28 18.36
N LEU A 96 23.30 -9.57 17.73
CA LEU A 96 22.04 -9.82 18.41
C LEU A 96 21.87 -11.30 18.79
N THR A 97 21.25 -11.55 19.94
CA THR A 97 20.73 -12.88 20.33
C THR A 97 19.53 -13.27 19.45
N SER A 98 19.10 -14.53 19.52
CA SER A 98 17.93 -15.00 18.75
C SER A 98 16.66 -14.25 19.14
N GLU A 99 16.46 -14.00 20.44
CA GLU A 99 15.32 -13.26 20.99
C GLU A 99 15.34 -11.79 20.54
N GLN A 100 16.52 -11.17 20.52
CA GLN A 100 16.68 -9.80 20.04
C GLN A 100 16.45 -9.70 18.52
N LYS A 101 16.89 -10.70 17.73
CA LYS A 101 16.56 -10.77 16.30
C LYS A 101 15.06 -10.90 16.06
N GLU A 102 14.38 -11.73 16.85
CA GLU A 102 12.92 -11.86 16.78
C GLU A 102 12.23 -10.55 17.17
N GLN A 103 12.63 -9.89 18.25
CA GLN A 103 12.13 -8.58 18.62
C GLN A 103 12.31 -7.56 17.50
N PHE A 104 13.50 -7.51 16.88
CA PHE A 104 13.78 -6.64 15.74
C PHE A 104 12.85 -6.93 14.56
N ASN A 105 12.64 -8.20 14.20
CA ASN A 105 11.73 -8.59 13.12
C ASN A 105 10.28 -8.15 13.40
N LEU A 106 9.79 -8.35 14.63
CA LEU A 106 8.45 -7.91 15.05
C LEU A 106 8.32 -6.38 14.98
N TYR A 107 9.32 -5.66 15.50
CA TYR A 107 9.36 -4.20 15.46
C TYR A 107 9.39 -3.64 14.04
N LEU A 108 10.26 -4.18 13.19
CA LEU A 108 10.38 -3.77 11.79
C LEU A 108 9.09 -4.05 11.02
N SER A 109 8.47 -5.21 11.24
CA SER A 109 7.18 -5.56 10.63
C SER A 109 6.08 -4.58 11.02
N ASN A 110 6.06 -4.15 12.29
CA ASN A 110 5.11 -3.15 12.78
C ASN A 110 5.36 -1.78 12.14
N CYS A 111 6.63 -1.36 11.98
CA CYS A 111 6.99 -0.15 11.24
C CYS A 111 6.52 -0.22 9.78
N LEU A 112 6.76 -1.33 9.09
CA LEU A 112 6.34 -1.54 7.71
C LEU A 112 4.81 -1.59 7.57
N ALA A 113 4.11 -2.23 8.50
CA ALA A 113 2.64 -2.28 8.49
C ALA A 113 1.97 -0.91 8.62
N LEU A 114 2.63 0.05 9.30
CA LEU A 114 2.15 1.42 9.47
C LEU A 114 2.66 2.39 8.37
N LEU A 115 3.64 1.98 7.57
CA LEU A 115 4.21 2.79 6.49
C LEU A 115 3.17 3.23 5.42
N PRO A 116 2.21 2.38 4.97
CA PRO A 116 1.19 2.75 3.98
C PRO A 116 0.34 3.97 4.32
N TYR A 117 0.20 4.32 5.60
CA TYR A 117 -0.54 5.52 6.01
C TYR A 117 0.10 6.82 5.49
N GLY A 118 1.34 6.79 5.00
CA GLY A 118 2.02 7.89 4.32
C GLY A 118 1.78 8.00 2.81
N ASP A 119 0.89 7.20 2.21
CA ASP A 119 0.66 7.11 0.75
C ASP A 119 1.94 6.85 -0.03
N LEU A 120 2.41 5.60 0.01
CA LEU A 120 3.63 5.25 -0.71
C LEU A 120 3.45 5.48 -2.21
N THR A 121 4.44 6.13 -2.80
CA THR A 121 4.43 6.50 -4.21
C THR A 121 5.43 5.65 -4.99
N PRO A 122 5.10 5.19 -6.20
CA PRO A 122 6.00 4.38 -7.03
C PRO A 122 7.22 5.16 -7.56
N TYR A 123 7.29 6.46 -7.26
CA TYR A 123 8.35 7.37 -7.70
C TYR A 123 9.35 7.71 -6.59
N GLU A 124 9.22 7.10 -5.42
CA GLU A 124 10.19 7.18 -4.33
C GLU A 124 10.71 5.77 -4.00
N SER A 125 11.87 5.71 -3.36
CA SER A 125 12.43 4.48 -2.79
C SER A 125 12.67 4.64 -1.30
N PHE A 126 12.70 3.50 -0.61
CA PHE A 126 12.96 3.41 0.82
C PHE A 126 14.20 2.58 1.10
N GLN A 127 15.02 3.04 2.03
CA GLN A 127 16.12 2.29 2.60
C GLN A 127 15.68 1.68 3.93
N ILE A 128 15.61 0.35 3.98
CA ILE A 128 15.04 -0.41 5.10
C ILE A 128 16.12 -1.38 5.62
N PRO A 129 16.38 -1.43 6.95
CA PRO A 129 17.34 -2.36 7.53
C PRO A 129 16.82 -3.79 7.44
N GLN A 130 17.65 -4.73 6.98
CA GLN A 130 17.34 -6.15 6.92
C GLN A 130 18.57 -6.99 7.27
N TYR A 131 18.37 -8.10 7.98
CA TYR A 131 19.42 -9.09 8.16
C TYR A 131 19.57 -9.97 6.92
N ILE A 132 20.78 -10.00 6.35
CA ILE A 132 21.15 -10.82 5.20
C ILE A 132 22.44 -11.54 5.56
N ASP A 133 22.44 -12.87 5.48
CA ASP A 133 23.57 -13.71 5.87
C ASP A 133 24.14 -13.33 7.26
N ASP A 134 23.26 -13.12 8.25
CA ASP A 134 23.58 -12.70 9.63
C ASP A 134 24.21 -11.30 9.80
N HIS A 135 24.25 -10.49 8.74
CA HIS A 135 24.69 -9.10 8.79
C HIS A 135 23.53 -8.15 8.54
N LEU A 136 23.48 -7.05 9.28
CA LEU A 136 22.48 -6.01 9.05
C LEU A 136 22.91 -5.14 7.87
N GLU A 137 22.11 -5.11 6.82
CA GLU A 137 22.30 -4.26 5.65
C GLU A 137 21.16 -3.27 5.51
N LEU A 138 21.46 -2.11 4.94
CA LEU A 138 20.45 -1.13 4.56
C LEU A 138 20.08 -1.35 3.09
N VAL A 139 18.91 -1.94 2.86
CA VAL A 139 18.46 -2.35 1.53
C VAL A 139 17.57 -1.27 0.91
N GLU A 140 17.88 -0.89 -0.33
CA GLU A 140 17.07 0.05 -1.10
C GLU A 140 15.94 -0.66 -1.84
N TYR A 141 14.70 -0.26 -1.57
CA TYR A 141 13.48 -0.81 -2.14
C TYR A 141 12.74 0.19 -3.02
N GLN A 142 12.27 -0.28 -4.18
CA GLN A 142 11.27 0.42 -4.98
C GLN A 142 9.86 0.05 -4.52
N VAL A 143 8.96 1.03 -4.51
CA VAL A 143 7.53 0.83 -4.21
C VAL A 143 6.75 0.42 -5.47
N LYS A 144 5.89 -0.59 -5.32
CA LYS A 144 4.91 -1.04 -6.31
C LYS A 144 3.51 -1.08 -5.69
N PRO A 145 2.64 -0.08 -5.95
CA PRO A 145 1.25 -0.13 -5.52
C PRO A 145 0.48 -1.25 -6.23
N ILE A 146 -0.28 -2.03 -5.48
CA ILE A 146 -1.10 -3.14 -5.96
C ILE A 146 -2.54 -2.85 -5.56
N GLU A 147 -3.37 -2.48 -6.54
CA GLU A 147 -4.77 -2.16 -6.26
C GLU A 147 -5.57 -3.42 -5.89
N LEU A 148 -6.41 -3.29 -4.86
CA LEU A 148 -7.27 -4.36 -4.33
C LEU A 148 -8.74 -4.21 -4.75
N THR A 149 -9.17 -3.01 -5.11
CA THR A 149 -10.54 -2.70 -5.55
C THR A 149 -10.77 -3.02 -7.02
N ALA A 150 -12.02 -3.36 -7.37
CA ALA A 150 -12.40 -3.70 -8.73
C ALA A 150 -12.35 -2.48 -9.65
N ARG A 151 -11.76 -2.66 -10.85
CA ARG A 151 -11.71 -1.66 -11.93
C ARG A 151 -12.50 -2.05 -13.16
N THR A 152 -13.15 -3.22 -13.12
CA THR A 152 -13.92 -3.80 -14.21
C THR A 152 -15.17 -4.45 -13.67
N GLY A 153 -16.19 -4.62 -14.51
CA GLY A 153 -17.45 -5.25 -14.13
C GLY A 153 -18.34 -4.31 -13.31
N TRP A 154 -19.41 -4.86 -12.72
CA TRP A 154 -20.45 -4.04 -12.09
C TRP A 154 -19.99 -3.29 -10.82
N GLN A 155 -19.01 -3.83 -10.09
CA GLN A 155 -18.52 -3.20 -8.85
C GLN A 155 -17.84 -1.85 -9.12
N GLN A 156 -17.27 -1.64 -10.31
CA GLN A 156 -16.58 -0.40 -10.67
C GLN A 156 -17.51 0.84 -10.58
N TYR A 157 -18.82 0.67 -10.75
CA TYR A 157 -19.78 1.77 -10.67
C TYR A 157 -19.96 2.32 -9.24
N PHE A 158 -19.53 1.56 -8.23
CA PHE A 158 -19.62 1.93 -6.82
C PHE A 158 -18.28 2.35 -6.22
N ILE A 159 -17.20 2.29 -7.01
CA ILE A 159 -15.84 2.61 -6.59
C ILE A 159 -15.41 3.91 -7.29
N LYS A 160 -15.32 4.98 -6.50
CA LYS A 160 -14.73 6.25 -6.92
C LYS A 160 -13.21 6.23 -6.77
N ASP A 161 -12.56 7.30 -7.21
CA ASP A 161 -11.11 7.39 -7.04
C ASP A 161 -10.71 7.31 -5.57
N GLU A 162 -11.41 8.02 -4.67
CA GLU A 162 -11.22 8.00 -3.20
C GLU A 162 -11.50 6.65 -2.52
N ASP A 163 -12.14 5.71 -3.21
CA ASP A 163 -12.48 4.38 -2.69
C ASP A 163 -11.40 3.33 -2.95
N ARG A 164 -10.45 3.62 -3.83
CA ARG A 164 -9.49 2.62 -4.27
C ARG A 164 -8.61 2.19 -3.10
N VAL A 165 -8.47 0.89 -2.86
CA VAL A 165 -7.64 0.36 -1.76
C VAL A 165 -6.40 -0.29 -2.37
N PHE A 166 -5.25 -0.16 -1.71
CA PHE A 166 -3.98 -0.67 -2.20
C PHE A 166 -3.27 -1.52 -1.14
N ALA A 167 -2.59 -2.56 -1.61
CA ALA A 167 -1.41 -3.13 -0.95
C ALA A 167 -0.15 -2.57 -1.61
N TYR A 168 1.00 -2.74 -0.98
CA TYR A 168 2.27 -2.21 -1.47
C TYR A 168 3.33 -3.30 -1.50
N GLY A 169 3.85 -3.58 -2.68
CA GLY A 169 5.06 -4.37 -2.87
C GLY A 169 6.31 -3.51 -2.73
N LEU A 170 7.31 -3.97 -2.00
CA LEU A 170 8.63 -3.37 -1.92
C LEU A 170 9.64 -4.32 -2.56
N GLU A 171 10.28 -3.87 -3.64
CA GLU A 171 11.19 -4.68 -4.45
C GLU A 171 12.64 -4.22 -4.26
N PRO A 172 13.57 -5.11 -3.86
CA PRO A 172 14.95 -4.71 -3.64
C PRO A 172 15.64 -4.33 -4.97
N LEU A 173 16.21 -3.13 -5.02
CA LEU A 173 16.79 -2.57 -6.25
C LEU A 173 18.18 -3.11 -6.56
N PHE A 174 18.99 -3.36 -5.54
CA PHE A 174 20.42 -3.65 -5.72
C PHE A 174 20.88 -4.91 -4.98
N GLN A 175 20.18 -5.32 -3.91
CA GLN A 175 20.55 -6.49 -3.11
C GLN A 175 19.75 -7.72 -3.53
N ASN A 176 20.41 -8.69 -4.16
CA ASN A 176 19.76 -9.86 -4.74
C ASN A 176 19.41 -10.94 -3.71
N LYS A 177 19.90 -10.85 -2.47
CA LYS A 177 19.54 -11.78 -1.38
C LYS A 177 18.45 -11.23 -0.45
N ALA A 178 18.13 -9.95 -0.57
CA ALA A 178 17.11 -9.31 0.25
C ALA A 178 15.73 -9.88 -0.05
N GLU A 179 14.93 -10.11 0.99
CA GLU A 179 13.52 -10.47 0.80
C GLU A 179 12.75 -9.26 0.27
N SER A 180 11.78 -9.52 -0.61
CA SER A 180 10.78 -8.50 -0.98
C SER A 180 9.75 -8.40 0.15
N HIS A 181 9.12 -7.24 0.31
CA HIS A 181 8.04 -7.07 1.29
C HIS A 181 6.69 -6.85 0.60
N LEU A 182 5.64 -7.51 1.08
CA LEU A 182 4.25 -7.18 0.73
C LEU A 182 3.54 -6.62 1.95
N ILE A 183 3.06 -5.39 1.81
CA ILE A 183 2.44 -4.66 2.91
C ILE A 183 0.96 -4.47 2.60
N PHE A 184 0.09 -5.04 3.43
CA PHE A 184 -1.34 -4.77 3.37
C PHE A 184 -1.68 -3.59 4.26
N MET A 185 -2.32 -2.57 3.67
CA MET A 185 -2.78 -1.40 4.40
C MET A 185 -3.95 -1.75 5.33
N GLY A 186 -3.87 -1.32 6.58
CA GLY A 186 -4.99 -1.37 7.54
C GLY A 186 -6.11 -0.41 7.19
N THR A 187 -7.22 -0.49 7.92
CA THR A 187 -8.32 0.46 7.75
C THR A 187 -7.82 1.87 8.05
N THR A 188 -8.04 2.77 7.10
CA THR A 188 -7.59 4.16 7.22
C THR A 188 -8.57 5.02 8.02
N TYR A 189 -8.37 6.33 8.01
CA TYR A 189 -9.24 7.32 8.64
C TYR A 189 -10.26 7.90 7.64
N PRO A 190 -11.30 8.64 8.07
CA PRO A 190 -12.39 9.08 7.19
C PRO A 190 -11.98 9.83 5.90
N ALA A 191 -10.96 10.70 5.98
CA ALA A 191 -10.42 11.40 4.82
C ALA A 191 -9.33 10.59 4.06
N GLY A 192 -8.99 9.40 4.56
CA GLY A 192 -8.01 8.50 3.99
C GLY A 192 -8.55 7.73 2.80
N GLN A 193 -7.66 7.39 1.89
CA GLN A 193 -7.97 6.65 0.69
C GLN A 193 -8.49 5.24 1.01
N GLY A 194 -9.64 4.88 0.44
CA GLY A 194 -10.21 3.54 0.54
C GLY A 194 -10.94 3.25 1.85
N PHE A 195 -11.17 4.27 2.68
CA PHE A 195 -11.82 4.14 3.99
C PHE A 195 -13.15 3.38 3.92
N LEU A 196 -14.06 3.81 3.05
CA LEU A 196 -15.40 3.24 2.98
C LEU A 196 -15.40 1.77 2.55
N PRO A 197 -14.69 1.35 1.47
CA PRO A 197 -14.57 -0.07 1.14
C PRO A 197 -13.92 -0.90 2.24
N GLN A 198 -12.91 -0.38 2.93
CA GLN A 198 -12.27 -1.07 4.05
C GLN A 198 -13.26 -1.32 5.18
N VAL A 199 -13.98 -0.28 5.65
CA VAL A 199 -15.04 -0.41 6.67
C VAL A 199 -16.15 -1.37 6.25
N ASN A 200 -16.54 -1.33 4.97
CA ASN A 200 -17.52 -2.24 4.40
C ASN A 200 -17.03 -3.70 4.51
N THR A 201 -15.77 -3.97 4.15
CA THR A 201 -15.19 -5.32 4.22
C THR A 201 -14.85 -5.79 5.63
N ASP A 202 -14.53 -4.87 6.56
CA ASP A 202 -14.37 -5.17 7.98
C ASP A 202 -15.66 -5.69 8.58
N SER A 203 -16.76 -5.06 8.18
CA SER A 203 -18.08 -5.31 8.74
C SER A 203 -18.82 -6.44 8.04
N LYS A 204 -18.33 -6.99 6.94
CA LYS A 204 -19.04 -8.06 6.23
C LYS A 204 -19.03 -9.35 7.03
N GLY A 205 -20.19 -9.72 7.56
CA GLY A 205 -20.34 -10.91 8.39
C GLY A 205 -20.33 -12.22 7.60
N PHE A 206 -20.26 -13.35 8.32
CA PHE A 206 -20.12 -14.70 7.76
C PHE A 206 -18.89 -14.92 6.84
N GLU A 207 -17.90 -14.04 6.89
CA GLU A 207 -16.60 -14.20 6.25
C GLU A 207 -15.47 -13.65 7.12
N THR A 208 -14.22 -14.07 6.87
CA THR A 208 -13.06 -13.41 7.48
C THR A 208 -13.02 -11.94 7.09
N VAL A 209 -12.69 -11.06 8.04
CA VAL A 209 -12.46 -9.63 7.78
C VAL A 209 -11.58 -9.41 6.55
N GLY A 210 -12.04 -8.58 5.61
CA GLY A 210 -11.29 -8.25 4.41
C GLY A 210 -11.33 -9.28 3.28
N LYS A 211 -11.98 -10.43 3.45
CA LYS A 211 -11.98 -11.52 2.45
C LYS A 211 -12.46 -11.09 1.06
N SER A 212 -13.54 -10.32 1.00
CA SER A 212 -14.06 -9.78 -0.26
C SER A 212 -13.08 -8.83 -0.96
N LEU A 213 -12.36 -8.00 -0.19
CA LEU A 213 -11.31 -7.13 -0.70
C LEU A 213 -10.11 -7.94 -1.22
N TYR A 214 -9.65 -8.93 -0.44
CA TYR A 214 -8.59 -9.84 -0.84
C TYR A 214 -8.89 -10.53 -2.17
N ARG A 215 -10.08 -11.14 -2.31
CA ARG A 215 -10.54 -11.81 -3.53
C ARG A 215 -10.51 -10.90 -4.75
N THR A 216 -10.89 -9.64 -4.59
CA THR A 216 -10.91 -8.64 -5.66
C THR A 216 -9.50 -8.24 -6.11
N GLY A 217 -8.54 -8.21 -5.17
CA GLY A 217 -7.13 -7.94 -5.45
C GLY A 217 -6.28 -9.16 -5.81
N ARG A 218 -6.78 -10.38 -5.56
CA ARG A 218 -5.99 -11.62 -5.53
C ARG A 218 -5.14 -11.84 -6.78
N SER A 219 -5.69 -11.67 -7.97
CA SER A 219 -4.94 -11.88 -9.22
C SER A 219 -3.77 -10.91 -9.37
N ARG A 220 -3.95 -9.64 -9.00
CA ARG A 220 -2.90 -8.60 -9.04
C ARG A 220 -1.82 -8.84 -7.99
N ILE A 221 -2.22 -9.29 -6.79
CA ILE A 221 -1.27 -9.73 -5.75
C ILE A 221 -0.44 -10.91 -6.27
N HIS A 222 -1.09 -11.93 -6.84
CA HIS A 222 -0.39 -13.11 -7.38
C HIS A 222 0.50 -12.78 -8.56
N GLU A 223 0.09 -11.86 -9.45
CA GLU A 223 0.93 -11.34 -10.53
C GLU A 223 2.21 -10.74 -9.96
N TRP A 224 2.12 -9.87 -8.97
CA TRP A 224 3.29 -9.25 -8.33
C TRP A 224 4.15 -10.27 -7.55
N LEU A 225 3.54 -11.20 -6.82
CA LEU A 225 4.27 -12.24 -6.09
C LEU A 225 5.05 -13.16 -7.04
N GLY A 226 4.45 -13.51 -8.17
CA GLY A 226 5.08 -14.36 -9.19
C GLY A 226 6.26 -13.72 -9.91
N THR A 227 6.43 -12.39 -9.84
CA THR A 227 7.62 -11.72 -10.39
C THR A 227 8.81 -11.67 -9.43
N GLN A 228 8.60 -11.97 -8.14
CA GLN A 228 9.66 -11.91 -7.14
C GLN A 228 10.58 -13.13 -7.24
N LYS A 229 11.89 -12.91 -7.18
CA LYS A 229 12.90 -13.99 -7.20
C LYS A 229 13.20 -14.56 -5.82
N ASN A 230 13.11 -13.71 -4.80
CA ASN A 230 13.40 -14.06 -3.41
C ASN A 230 12.11 -14.35 -2.67
N LYS A 231 12.24 -14.94 -1.48
CA LYS A 231 11.10 -15.11 -0.57
C LYS A 231 10.50 -13.75 -0.22
N ILE A 232 9.20 -13.74 0.04
CA ILE A 232 8.45 -12.54 0.40
C ILE A 232 8.10 -12.57 1.88
N HIS A 233 8.41 -11.48 2.56
CA HIS A 233 7.90 -11.18 3.89
C HIS A 233 6.61 -10.36 3.78
N VAL A 234 5.53 -10.84 4.38
CA VAL A 234 4.23 -10.19 4.35
C VAL A 234 3.94 -9.57 5.71
N CYS A 235 3.47 -8.32 5.73
CA CYS A 235 3.02 -7.71 6.97
C CYS A 235 1.80 -6.80 6.79
N GLY A 236 1.07 -6.59 7.88
CA GLY A 236 -0.03 -5.64 7.93
C GLY A 236 -0.57 -5.45 9.34
N VAL A 237 -1.29 -4.35 9.54
CA VAL A 237 -1.92 -4.00 10.82
C VAL A 237 -3.45 -3.97 10.67
N SER A 238 -4.19 -4.38 11.71
CA SER A 238 -5.65 -4.34 11.71
C SER A 238 -6.24 -5.16 10.53
N LEU A 239 -7.12 -4.58 9.71
CA LEU A 239 -7.57 -5.16 8.44
C LEU A 239 -6.41 -5.65 7.56
N GLY A 240 -5.30 -4.91 7.49
CA GLY A 240 -4.12 -5.29 6.72
C GLY A 240 -3.47 -6.57 7.28
N GLY A 241 -3.50 -6.74 8.60
CA GLY A 241 -3.09 -7.97 9.25
C GLY A 241 -4.01 -9.13 8.86
N SER A 242 -5.34 -8.94 8.87
CA SER A 242 -6.31 -9.94 8.41
C SER A 242 -6.10 -10.35 6.95
N LEU A 243 -5.80 -9.39 6.06
CA LEU A 243 -5.46 -9.65 4.65
C LEU A 243 -4.14 -10.43 4.51
N SER A 244 -3.17 -10.15 5.38
CA SER A 244 -1.90 -10.90 5.44
C SER A 244 -2.15 -12.36 5.83
N LEU A 245 -3.03 -12.59 6.81
CA LEU A 245 -3.45 -13.94 7.21
C LEU A 245 -4.21 -14.67 6.10
N LEU A 246 -5.09 -13.98 5.36
CA LEU A 246 -5.77 -14.57 4.19
C LEU A 246 -4.78 -14.99 3.10
N LEU A 247 -3.75 -14.19 2.84
CA LEU A 247 -2.69 -14.57 1.91
C LEU A 247 -1.89 -15.77 2.40
N ALA A 248 -1.63 -15.89 3.70
CA ALA A 248 -0.91 -17.03 4.29
C ALA A 248 -1.63 -18.37 4.06
N LEU A 249 -2.96 -18.35 3.96
CA LEU A 249 -3.78 -19.53 3.68
C LEU A 249 -3.84 -19.89 2.20
N ASP A 250 -3.53 -18.94 1.32
CA ASP A 250 -3.77 -19.07 -0.11
C ASP A 250 -2.65 -19.86 -0.81
N LYS A 251 -2.98 -20.44 -1.96
CA LYS A 251 -2.07 -21.22 -2.80
C LYS A 251 -1.71 -20.46 -4.08
N GLY A 252 -0.42 -20.39 -4.40
CA GLY A 252 0.07 -19.83 -5.65
C GLY A 252 1.51 -20.26 -5.97
N ASN A 253 2.03 -19.74 -7.08
CA ASN A 253 3.42 -19.97 -7.51
C ASN A 253 4.34 -18.88 -6.97
N TYR A 254 4.49 -18.85 -5.64
CA TYR A 254 5.35 -17.92 -4.91
C TYR A 254 5.78 -18.56 -3.59
N SER A 255 6.83 -18.02 -2.95
CA SER A 255 7.31 -18.49 -1.66
C SER A 255 7.26 -17.35 -0.65
N LEU A 256 6.50 -17.55 0.42
CA LEU A 256 6.42 -16.62 1.54
C LEU A 256 7.40 -17.09 2.62
N SER A 257 8.30 -16.21 3.09
CA SER A 257 9.21 -16.52 4.21
C SER A 257 8.45 -16.45 5.54
N ARG A 258 7.74 -15.35 5.73
CA ARG A 258 7.11 -14.98 6.99
C ARG A 258 5.89 -14.09 6.76
N VAL A 259 4.91 -14.19 7.65
CA VAL A 259 3.70 -13.36 7.69
C VAL A 259 3.53 -12.79 9.10
N ASP A 260 3.70 -11.48 9.26
CA ASP A 260 3.52 -10.78 10.53
C ASP A 260 2.21 -9.97 10.51
N ALA A 261 1.24 -10.40 11.31
CA ALA A 261 -0.04 -9.72 11.44
C ALA A 261 -0.10 -8.98 12.79
N LEU A 262 -0.10 -7.64 12.73
CA LEU A 262 -0.20 -6.79 13.91
C LEU A 262 -1.67 -6.46 14.21
N ASN A 263 -2.13 -6.80 15.43
CA ASN A 263 -3.49 -6.55 15.89
C ASN A 263 -4.60 -6.90 14.87
N PRO A 264 -4.51 -8.05 14.15
CA PRO A 264 -5.50 -8.41 13.13
C PRO A 264 -6.79 -8.89 13.79
N ALA A 265 -7.90 -8.83 13.06
CA ALA A 265 -9.01 -9.72 13.37
C ALA A 265 -8.65 -11.14 12.90
N GLY A 266 -8.97 -12.15 13.71
CA GLY A 266 -8.73 -13.55 13.33
C GLY A 266 -9.66 -14.03 12.22
N LEU A 267 -9.42 -15.27 11.77
CA LEU A 267 -10.21 -15.90 10.72
C LEU A 267 -11.66 -16.11 11.17
N HIS A 268 -12.59 -16.17 10.23
CA HIS A 268 -13.95 -16.62 10.53
C HIS A 268 -13.99 -18.14 10.63
N ASP A 269 -14.52 -18.63 11.76
CA ASP A 269 -14.90 -20.03 11.95
C ASP A 269 -16.12 -20.36 11.09
N SER A 270 -15.86 -20.76 9.85
CA SER A 270 -16.87 -21.08 8.85
C SER A 270 -17.38 -22.50 9.03
N TRP A 271 -18.70 -22.69 8.94
CA TRP A 271 -19.32 -24.03 8.99
C TRP A 271 -18.97 -24.90 7.78
N PHE A 272 -18.54 -24.27 6.68
CA PHE A 272 -18.10 -24.94 5.45
C PHE A 272 -16.68 -24.51 5.15
N LYS A 273 -15.85 -25.45 4.68
CA LYS A 273 -14.47 -25.15 4.31
C LYS A 273 -14.42 -23.99 3.31
N ASP A 274 -13.65 -22.97 3.65
CA ASP A 274 -13.40 -21.84 2.78
C ASP A 274 -12.64 -22.30 1.53
N THR A 275 -13.11 -21.89 0.35
CA THR A 275 -12.51 -22.27 -0.94
C THR A 275 -11.08 -21.73 -1.10
N ASP A 276 -10.74 -20.66 -0.38
CA ASP A 276 -9.42 -20.04 -0.48
C ASP A 276 -8.48 -20.50 0.64
N ASP A 277 -8.99 -21.27 1.60
CA ASP A 277 -8.19 -21.82 2.70
C ASP A 277 -7.54 -23.15 2.30
N HIS A 278 -6.28 -23.04 1.88
CA HIS A 278 -5.46 -24.15 1.44
C HIS A 278 -4.43 -24.56 2.50
N TRP A 279 -4.51 -24.06 3.73
CA TRP A 279 -3.46 -24.20 4.74
C TRP A 279 -2.98 -25.65 4.94
N ASP A 280 -3.91 -26.60 5.07
CA ASP A 280 -3.59 -28.02 5.27
C ASP A 280 -3.01 -28.69 4.02
N ASN A 281 -3.17 -28.07 2.84
CA ASN A 281 -2.70 -28.56 1.56
C ASN A 281 -1.38 -27.89 1.12
N LEU A 282 -0.87 -26.90 1.88
CA LEU A 282 0.39 -26.23 1.57
C LEU A 282 1.56 -27.15 1.92
N THR A 283 2.45 -27.38 0.97
CA THR A 283 3.67 -28.18 1.16
C THR A 283 4.76 -27.39 1.88
N ASP A 284 4.83 -26.08 1.63
CA ASP A 284 5.76 -25.15 2.26
C ASP A 284 4.92 -24.04 2.92
N LYS A 285 4.77 -24.12 4.24
CA LYS A 285 3.99 -23.16 5.03
C LYS A 285 4.89 -22.01 5.47
N PRO A 286 4.50 -20.75 5.29
CA PRO A 286 5.24 -19.63 5.87
C PRO A 286 5.18 -19.67 7.40
N LEU A 287 6.17 -19.05 8.03
CA LEU A 287 6.07 -18.71 9.45
C LEU A 287 5.00 -17.63 9.64
N VAL A 288 3.90 -17.94 10.34
CA VAL A 288 2.84 -16.96 10.64
C VAL A 288 2.93 -16.53 12.09
N VAL A 289 3.09 -15.22 12.30
CA VAL A 289 3.20 -14.61 13.63
C VAL A 289 2.11 -13.54 13.81
N VAL A 290 1.27 -13.71 14.82
CA VAL A 290 0.21 -12.78 15.19
C VAL A 290 0.61 -12.04 16.45
N GLN A 291 0.72 -10.72 16.37
CA GLN A 291 1.00 -9.85 17.51
C GLN A 291 -0.30 -9.25 18.05
N LYS A 292 -0.61 -9.55 19.31
CA LYS A 292 -1.75 -8.99 20.05
C LYS A 292 -1.20 -8.04 21.10
N GLN A 293 -1.28 -6.75 20.83
CA GLN A 293 -0.72 -5.72 21.71
C GLN A 293 -1.70 -5.39 22.83
N GLY A 294 -1.20 -5.42 24.08
CA GLY A 294 -1.95 -5.05 25.27
C GLY A 294 -3.38 -5.62 25.29
N ASN A 295 -4.36 -4.74 25.41
CA ASN A 295 -5.78 -5.09 25.44
C ASN A 295 -6.52 -4.76 24.14
N ASP A 296 -5.82 -4.72 22.99
CA ASP A 296 -6.41 -4.38 21.69
C ASP A 296 -7.77 -5.07 21.45
N PRO A 297 -8.85 -4.30 21.17
CA PRO A 297 -10.18 -4.87 21.01
C PRO A 297 -10.37 -5.64 19.71
N VAL A 298 -9.56 -5.38 18.66
CA VAL A 298 -9.76 -5.99 17.34
C VAL A 298 -9.27 -7.43 17.33
N SER A 299 -8.07 -7.66 17.85
CA SER A 299 -7.47 -9.00 17.94
C SER A 299 -8.08 -9.90 19.01
N ALA A 300 -9.14 -9.42 19.68
CA ALA A 300 -10.02 -10.24 20.49
C ALA A 300 -10.98 -11.11 19.65
N PHE A 301 -11.15 -10.86 18.34
CA PHE A 301 -12.10 -11.57 17.50
C PHE A 301 -11.45 -12.58 16.54
N GLY A 302 -12.24 -13.54 16.09
CA GLY A 302 -11.84 -14.57 15.11
C GLY A 302 -11.08 -15.74 15.72
N ILE A 303 -10.61 -16.63 14.85
CA ILE A 303 -9.86 -17.85 15.20
C ILE A 303 -8.49 -17.88 14.52
N TRP A 304 -7.59 -18.65 15.10
CA TRP A 304 -6.23 -18.90 14.63
C TRP A 304 -6.05 -20.34 14.16
N LYS A 305 -5.08 -20.61 13.27
CA LYS A 305 -4.65 -21.98 12.98
C LYS A 305 -3.72 -22.50 14.08
N ASP A 306 -3.73 -23.81 14.28
CA ASP A 306 -3.08 -24.49 15.42
C ASP A 306 -1.55 -24.38 15.42
N ASP A 307 -0.94 -24.25 14.24
CA ASP A 307 0.50 -24.12 14.03
C ASP A 307 0.98 -22.67 13.87
N TRP A 308 0.11 -21.68 14.08
CA TRP A 308 0.49 -20.27 14.07
C TRP A 308 1.09 -19.83 15.41
N ILE A 309 2.05 -18.90 15.35
CA ILE A 309 2.64 -18.30 16.55
C ILE A 309 1.78 -17.11 16.98
N ILE A 310 1.15 -17.20 18.14
CA ILE A 310 0.35 -16.11 18.71
C ILE A 310 1.12 -15.49 19.87
N LEU A 311 1.46 -14.22 19.76
CA LEU A 311 2.18 -13.45 20.78
C LEU A 311 1.24 -12.44 21.44
N HIS A 312 1.15 -12.49 22.76
CA HIS A 312 0.69 -11.35 23.56
C HIS A 312 1.88 -10.44 23.82
N VAL A 313 1.78 -9.19 23.37
CA VAL A 313 2.83 -8.17 23.53
C VAL A 313 2.42 -7.25 24.67
N THR A 314 3.11 -7.36 25.80
CA THR A 314 2.87 -6.53 26.98
C THR A 314 3.94 -5.43 27.06
N PRO A 315 3.59 -4.15 26.82
CA PRO A 315 4.55 -3.04 26.91
C PRO A 315 4.94 -2.72 28.36
N PRO A 316 6.02 -1.93 28.54
CA PRO A 316 6.29 -1.25 29.80
C PRO A 316 5.12 -0.31 30.18
N PRO A 317 4.73 -0.22 31.47
CA PRO A 317 3.56 0.57 31.90
C PRO A 317 3.64 2.06 31.55
N ASP A 318 4.83 2.65 31.49
CA ASP A 318 5.05 4.05 31.13
C ASP A 318 4.94 4.32 29.63
N LYS A 319 4.98 3.26 28.81
CA LYS A 319 4.87 3.31 27.34
C LYS A 319 3.50 2.92 26.82
N GLN A 320 2.69 2.25 27.64
CA GLN A 320 1.35 1.84 27.26
C GLN A 320 0.42 3.03 27.13
N GLY A 321 -0.44 3.00 26.10
CA GLY A 321 -1.51 3.98 25.94
C GLY A 321 -2.54 3.93 27.08
N PRO A 322 -3.34 5.00 27.25
CA PRO A 322 -4.28 5.15 28.37
C PRO A 322 -5.52 4.27 28.21
N ASN A 323 -5.74 3.67 27.03
CA ASN A 323 -6.91 2.86 26.74
C ASN A 323 -6.59 1.78 25.69
N PRO A 324 -7.43 0.73 25.58
CA PRO A 324 -7.26 -0.35 24.63
C PRO A 324 -7.22 0.07 23.15
N PHE A 325 -7.78 1.22 22.80
CA PHE A 325 -7.73 1.71 21.41
C PHE A 325 -6.33 2.16 21.02
N CYS A 326 -5.55 2.71 21.96
CA CYS A 326 -4.14 3.03 21.72
C CYS A 326 -3.27 1.79 21.50
N ASP A 327 -3.57 0.69 22.18
CA ASP A 327 -2.91 -0.59 21.97
C ASP A 327 -3.10 -1.12 20.53
N HIS A 328 -4.14 -0.65 19.82
CA HIS A 328 -4.40 -1.06 18.45
C HIS A 328 -3.36 -0.56 17.43
N PHE A 329 -2.81 0.64 17.63
CA PHE A 329 -1.98 1.32 16.63
C PHE A 329 -0.56 1.68 17.08
N LEU A 330 -0.25 1.59 18.37
CA LEU A 330 1.11 1.80 18.87
C LEU A 330 2.00 0.58 18.53
N ASN A 331 3.30 0.79 18.44
CA ASN A 331 4.28 -0.28 18.25
C ASN A 331 5.06 -0.53 19.54
N TYR A 332 4.63 -1.54 20.30
CA TYR A 332 5.28 -1.88 21.57
C TYR A 332 6.49 -2.80 21.44
N ALA A 333 6.79 -3.33 20.25
CA ALA A 333 7.90 -4.27 20.08
C ALA A 333 9.27 -3.62 20.26
N GLY A 334 9.37 -2.28 20.24
CA GLY A 334 10.63 -1.55 20.27
C GLY A 334 11.26 -1.36 21.65
N PHE A 335 10.57 -1.67 22.75
CA PHE A 335 11.09 -1.38 24.10
C PHE A 335 11.83 -2.57 24.71
N ALA A 336 12.90 -2.29 25.45
CA ALA A 336 13.74 -3.33 26.05
C ALA A 336 12.97 -4.22 27.03
N ASP A 337 12.04 -3.62 27.78
CA ASP A 337 11.25 -4.29 28.81
C ASP A 337 9.92 -4.88 28.29
N THR A 338 9.64 -4.79 26.98
CA THR A 338 8.47 -5.45 26.39
C THR A 338 8.58 -6.96 26.56
N THR A 339 7.50 -7.55 27.07
CA THR A 339 7.38 -9.00 27.25
C THR A 339 6.51 -9.60 26.15
N PHE A 340 7.00 -10.66 25.52
CA PHE A 340 6.32 -11.41 24.47
C PHE A 340 5.92 -12.77 25.03
N THR A 341 4.63 -13.01 25.20
CA THR A 341 4.11 -14.27 25.77
C THR A 341 3.45 -15.10 24.68
N TYR A 342 3.89 -16.35 24.54
CA TYR A 342 3.29 -17.27 23.58
C TYR A 342 1.93 -17.76 24.09
N ILE A 343 0.91 -17.65 23.25
CA ILE A 343 -0.43 -18.17 23.51
C ILE A 343 -0.67 -19.36 22.59
N LYS A 344 -1.15 -20.47 23.15
CA LYS A 344 -1.59 -21.63 22.34
C LYS A 344 -2.85 -21.26 21.55
N PRO A 345 -2.86 -21.41 20.21
CA PRO A 345 -4.01 -21.10 19.37
C PRO A 345 -5.31 -21.75 19.84
N GLU A 346 -5.28 -23.02 20.21
CA GLU A 346 -6.48 -23.79 20.59
C GLU A 346 -7.14 -23.22 21.86
N GLN A 347 -6.31 -22.84 22.84
CA GLN A 347 -6.78 -22.24 24.08
C GLN A 347 -7.35 -20.84 23.85
N ASP A 348 -6.69 -20.02 23.01
CA ASP A 348 -7.22 -18.69 22.67
C ASP A 348 -8.53 -18.81 21.88
N ASN A 349 -8.62 -19.75 20.93
CA ASN A 349 -9.82 -20.03 20.14
C ASN A 349 -10.99 -20.48 21.05
N SER A 350 -10.76 -21.41 21.98
CA SER A 350 -11.81 -21.92 22.88
C SER A 350 -12.40 -20.82 23.76
N ASN A 351 -11.57 -19.90 24.24
CA ASN A 351 -11.99 -18.79 25.12
C ASN A 351 -12.87 -17.76 24.40
N ARG A 352 -12.97 -17.81 23.08
CA ARG A 352 -13.62 -16.79 22.24
C ARG A 352 -14.90 -17.27 21.57
N LYS A 353 -15.21 -18.56 21.65
CA LYS A 353 -16.28 -19.19 20.85
C LYS A 353 -17.61 -18.44 20.92
N THR A 354 -18.08 -18.11 22.12
CA THR A 354 -19.34 -17.38 22.33
C THR A 354 -19.28 -15.96 21.77
N ARG A 355 -18.18 -15.23 22.03
CA ARG A 355 -17.96 -13.87 21.51
C ARG A 355 -17.91 -13.86 19.98
N ASN A 356 -17.22 -14.82 19.39
CA ASN A 356 -17.08 -14.94 17.94
C ASN A 356 -18.45 -15.19 17.30
N LEU A 357 -19.26 -16.11 17.85
CA LEU A 357 -20.60 -16.35 17.32
C LEU A 357 -21.49 -15.09 17.42
N LEU A 358 -21.60 -14.51 18.62
CA LEU A 358 -22.55 -13.42 18.88
C LEU A 358 -22.15 -12.10 18.23
N LEU A 359 -20.90 -11.68 18.38
CA LEU A 359 -20.45 -10.36 17.94
C LEU A 359 -19.77 -10.42 16.57
N TYR A 360 -18.80 -11.32 16.39
CA TYR A 360 -18.02 -11.39 15.15
C TYR A 360 -18.80 -11.95 13.96
N THR A 361 -19.73 -12.88 14.20
CA THR A 361 -20.59 -13.43 13.15
C THR A 361 -21.93 -12.69 13.09
N LEU A 362 -22.77 -12.80 14.13
CA LEU A 362 -24.15 -12.28 14.06
C LEU A 362 -24.23 -10.76 14.13
N GLY A 363 -23.63 -10.14 15.16
CA GLY A 363 -23.67 -8.69 15.36
C GLY A 363 -23.07 -7.92 14.19
N ARG A 364 -21.90 -8.36 13.72
CA ARG A 364 -21.26 -7.82 12.52
C ARG A 364 -22.16 -7.94 11.28
N SER A 365 -22.80 -9.09 11.06
CA SER A 365 -23.74 -9.28 9.94
C SER A 365 -24.95 -8.34 10.02
N LEU A 366 -25.46 -8.10 11.23
CA LEU A 366 -26.58 -7.19 11.47
C LEU A 366 -26.19 -5.74 11.12
N ILE A 367 -25.04 -5.27 11.60
CA ILE A 367 -24.51 -3.93 11.26
C ILE A 367 -24.35 -3.78 9.75
N TYR A 368 -23.78 -4.79 9.11
CA TYR A 368 -23.58 -4.80 7.67
C TYR A 368 -24.90 -4.72 6.89
N GLY A 369 -25.83 -5.64 7.18
CA GLY A 369 -27.09 -5.76 6.45
C GLY A 369 -28.01 -4.57 6.66
N LEU A 370 -28.08 -4.02 7.88
CA LEU A 370 -29.00 -2.92 8.19
C LEU A 370 -28.46 -1.53 7.82
N PHE A 371 -27.15 -1.30 7.91
CA PHE A 371 -26.59 0.04 7.74
C PHE A 371 -25.67 0.15 6.52
N LEU A 372 -24.64 -0.70 6.43
CA LEU A 372 -23.58 -0.50 5.44
C LEU A 372 -23.98 -0.93 4.03
N LEU A 373 -24.73 -2.02 3.89
CA LEU A 373 -25.20 -2.50 2.60
C LEU A 373 -26.19 -1.51 1.96
N PRO A 374 -27.25 -1.01 2.64
CA PRO A 374 -28.12 0.01 2.08
C PRO A 374 -27.38 1.33 1.82
N TYR A 375 -26.46 1.72 2.70
CA TYR A 375 -25.68 2.93 2.49
C TYR A 375 -24.82 2.85 1.23
N THR A 376 -24.07 1.75 1.06
CA THR A 376 -23.12 1.57 -0.04
C THR A 376 -23.80 1.47 -1.40
N TYR A 377 -24.91 0.71 -1.49
CA TYR A 377 -25.52 0.35 -2.77
C TYR A 377 -26.76 1.17 -3.12
N VAL A 378 -27.35 1.90 -2.17
CA VAL A 378 -28.57 2.70 -2.41
C VAL A 378 -28.31 4.17 -2.10
N VAL A 379 -28.03 4.51 -0.84
CA VAL A 379 -27.95 5.91 -0.40
C VAL A 379 -26.81 6.65 -1.10
N ARG A 380 -25.61 6.09 -1.08
CA ARG A 380 -24.40 6.72 -1.59
C ARG A 380 -24.46 6.95 -3.12
N PRO A 381 -24.85 5.97 -3.96
CA PRO A 381 -25.06 6.20 -5.39
C PRO A 381 -26.10 7.29 -5.67
N ILE A 382 -27.21 7.32 -4.93
CA ILE A 382 -28.24 8.36 -5.07
C ILE A 382 -27.65 9.73 -4.73
N VAL A 383 -26.96 9.87 -3.59
CA VAL A 383 -26.31 11.11 -3.18
C VAL A 383 -25.30 11.58 -4.25
N TYR A 384 -24.47 10.68 -4.76
CA TYR A 384 -23.50 11.03 -5.80
C TYR A 384 -24.14 11.43 -7.12
N PHE A 385 -25.19 10.72 -7.53
CA PHE A 385 -25.98 11.12 -8.68
C PHE A 385 -26.58 12.52 -8.44
N SER A 386 -27.16 12.76 -7.26
CA SER A 386 -27.77 14.05 -6.92
C SER A 386 -26.77 15.21 -6.83
N LEU A 387 -25.53 14.98 -6.39
CA LEU A 387 -24.50 16.01 -6.30
C LEU A 387 -23.87 16.31 -7.67
N ASN A 388 -23.52 15.28 -8.44
CA ASN A 388 -22.87 15.45 -9.75
C ASN A 388 -23.85 15.94 -10.82
N TYR A 389 -25.12 15.57 -10.69
CA TYR A 389 -26.18 15.95 -11.60
C TYR A 389 -27.19 16.85 -10.91
N TRP A 390 -26.77 17.71 -9.97
CA TRP A 390 -27.67 18.59 -9.21
C TRP A 390 -28.64 19.39 -10.11
N MET A 391 -28.15 19.80 -11.30
CA MET A 391 -28.94 20.47 -12.34
C MET A 391 -30.07 19.59 -12.95
N PHE A 392 -29.99 18.27 -12.82
CA PHE A 392 -30.96 17.27 -13.30
C PHE A 392 -31.76 16.63 -12.16
N SER A 393 -31.14 16.40 -11.01
CA SER A 393 -31.77 15.77 -9.85
C SER A 393 -32.72 16.71 -9.12
N VAL A 394 -32.46 18.02 -9.07
CA VAL A 394 -33.41 19.01 -8.53
C VAL A 394 -34.70 19.04 -9.38
N PRO A 395 -34.63 19.11 -10.72
CA PRO A 395 -35.77 18.87 -11.60
C PRO A 395 -36.53 17.57 -11.41
N LEU A 396 -35.83 16.43 -11.35
CA LEU A 396 -36.44 15.11 -11.22
C LEU A 396 -37.10 14.92 -9.85
N LEU A 397 -36.50 15.46 -8.78
CA LEU A 397 -37.15 15.58 -7.47
C LEU A 397 -38.37 16.48 -7.54
N GLY A 398 -38.28 17.61 -8.24
CA GLY A 398 -39.43 18.48 -8.51
C GLY A 398 -40.56 17.73 -9.21
N ILE A 399 -40.26 16.95 -10.25
CA ILE A 399 -41.23 16.10 -10.96
C ILE A 399 -41.82 15.04 -10.02
N GLY A 400 -40.98 14.35 -9.24
CA GLY A 400 -41.44 13.32 -8.28
C GLY A 400 -42.33 13.88 -7.18
N VAL A 401 -41.96 15.03 -6.60
CA VAL A 401 -42.79 15.77 -5.63
C VAL A 401 -44.07 16.26 -6.30
N GLY A 402 -44.02 16.75 -7.54
CA GLY A 402 -45.20 17.14 -8.31
C GLY A 402 -46.17 15.97 -8.51
N ILE A 403 -45.69 14.79 -8.91
CA ILE A 403 -46.50 13.57 -9.06
C ILE A 403 -47.10 13.18 -7.71
N GLY A 404 -46.31 13.19 -6.62
CA GLY A 404 -46.79 12.87 -5.27
C GLY A 404 -47.88 13.84 -4.78
N LEU A 405 -47.70 15.15 -4.99
CA LEU A 405 -48.68 16.19 -4.65
C LEU A 405 -49.96 16.08 -5.49
N THR A 406 -49.85 15.68 -6.77
CA THR A 406 -50.99 15.42 -7.65
C THR A 406 -51.79 14.21 -7.17
N LEU A 407 -51.11 13.12 -6.81
CA LEU A 407 -51.75 11.92 -6.24
C LEU A 407 -52.39 12.20 -4.87
N ALA A 408 -51.87 13.17 -4.10
CA ALA A 408 -52.43 13.62 -2.83
C ALA A 408 -53.60 14.63 -2.96
N GLY A 409 -54.01 14.99 -4.18
CA GLY A 409 -55.19 15.83 -4.44
C GLY A 409 -54.99 17.34 -4.21
N ILE A 410 -53.75 17.82 -4.15
CA ILE A 410 -53.43 19.24 -3.93
C ILE A 410 -53.41 19.95 -5.29
N LEU A 411 -54.21 21.03 -5.43
CA LEU A 411 -54.43 21.92 -6.59
C LEU A 411 -53.61 21.61 -7.88
N PRO A 412 -54.25 21.27 -9.01
CA PRO A 412 -53.60 20.67 -10.20
C PRO A 412 -52.62 21.58 -10.96
N LEU A 413 -52.64 22.89 -10.72
CA LEU A 413 -51.82 23.86 -11.45
C LEU A 413 -50.36 23.91 -10.97
N VAL A 414 -50.14 23.70 -9.66
CA VAL A 414 -48.81 23.80 -9.03
C VAL A 414 -47.89 22.64 -9.44
N PRO A 415 -48.34 21.37 -9.45
CA PRO A 415 -47.53 20.24 -9.93
C PRO A 415 -47.08 20.37 -11.39
N LEU A 416 -47.94 20.93 -12.25
CA LEU A 416 -47.71 21.04 -13.70
C LEU A 416 -46.60 22.06 -14.02
N LEU A 417 -46.56 23.17 -13.26
CA LEU A 417 -45.49 24.17 -13.36
C LEU A 417 -44.15 23.65 -12.83
N ILE A 418 -44.16 22.86 -11.75
CA ILE A 418 -42.95 22.24 -11.19
C ILE A 418 -42.36 21.21 -12.18
N MET A 419 -43.21 20.40 -12.83
CA MET A 419 -42.77 19.44 -13.84
C MET A 419 -42.19 20.12 -15.10
N ALA A 420 -42.84 21.19 -15.59
CA ALA A 420 -42.38 21.93 -16.76
C ALA A 420 -41.05 22.66 -16.50
N GLY A 421 -40.91 23.30 -15.33
CA GLY A 421 -39.66 23.96 -14.92
C GLY A 421 -38.50 22.97 -14.76
N GLY A 422 -38.79 21.78 -14.22
CA GLY A 422 -37.81 20.71 -14.13
C GLY A 422 -37.30 20.22 -15.51
N LEU A 423 -38.21 19.91 -16.43
CA LEU A 423 -37.85 19.46 -17.78
C LEU A 423 -36.95 20.47 -18.52
N ILE A 424 -37.23 21.77 -18.41
CA ILE A 424 -36.45 22.82 -19.07
C ILE A 424 -35.04 22.95 -18.46
N ALA A 425 -34.93 22.94 -17.13
CA ALA A 425 -33.63 23.02 -16.44
C ALA A 425 -32.73 21.80 -16.76
N THR A 426 -33.34 20.62 -16.89
CA THR A 426 -32.66 19.36 -17.28
C THR A 426 -32.04 19.46 -18.68
N VAL A 427 -32.77 20.01 -19.66
CA VAL A 427 -32.29 20.18 -21.04
C VAL A 427 -31.15 21.20 -21.13
N LEU A 428 -31.26 22.31 -20.39
CA LEU A 428 -30.23 23.35 -20.36
C LEU A 428 -28.95 22.90 -19.62
N GLY A 429 -29.08 22.13 -18.53
CA GLY A 429 -27.93 21.52 -17.85
C GLY A 429 -27.18 20.53 -18.75
N TYR A 430 -27.91 19.77 -19.58
CA TYR A 430 -27.33 18.81 -20.53
C TYR A 430 -26.50 19.47 -21.63
N SER A 431 -27.00 20.55 -22.23
CA SER A 431 -26.27 21.25 -23.30
C SER A 431 -25.00 21.93 -22.77
N SER A 432 -25.06 22.47 -21.54
CA SER A 432 -23.93 23.09 -20.84
C SER A 432 -22.83 22.07 -20.54
N TYR A 433 -23.19 20.91 -19.99
CA TYR A 433 -22.27 19.81 -19.68
C TYR A 433 -21.55 19.27 -20.93
N LEU A 434 -22.26 19.14 -22.06
CA LEU A 434 -21.67 18.72 -23.33
C LEU A 434 -20.70 19.75 -23.92
N SER A 435 -20.90 21.04 -23.63
CA SER A 435 -20.03 22.13 -24.09
C SER A 435 -18.70 22.18 -23.34
N ASP A 436 -18.72 21.95 -22.02
CA ASP A 436 -17.50 21.92 -21.20
C ASP A 436 -16.61 20.71 -21.48
N ARG A 437 -17.20 19.55 -21.81
CA ARG A 437 -16.44 18.35 -22.20
C ARG A 437 -15.64 18.53 -23.49
N LYS A 438 -16.10 19.38 -24.41
CA LYS A 438 -15.40 19.64 -25.69
C LYS A 438 -14.18 20.57 -25.55
N LYS A 439 -14.00 21.26 -24.42
CA LYS A 439 -12.91 22.24 -24.23
C LYS A 439 -11.60 21.67 -23.66
N PHE A 440 -11.55 20.38 -23.30
CA PHE A 440 -10.38 19.78 -22.64
C PHE A 440 -9.43 18.97 -23.54
N GLU A 441 -9.63 18.94 -24.86
CA GLU A 441 -8.76 18.20 -25.79
C GLU A 441 -7.52 19.02 -26.21
N THR A 442 -6.63 19.32 -25.26
CA THR A 442 -5.20 19.59 -25.56
C THR A 442 -4.33 19.01 -24.44
N SER A 443 -4.40 17.69 -24.25
CA SER A 443 -3.56 16.98 -23.27
C SER A 443 -2.20 16.61 -23.89
N SER A 444 -1.13 16.74 -23.11
CA SER A 444 0.20 16.27 -23.52
C SER A 444 0.19 14.75 -23.76
N PRO A 445 1.11 14.18 -24.58
CA PRO A 445 1.17 12.73 -24.78
C PRO A 445 1.29 11.91 -23.48
N ILE A 446 1.92 12.49 -22.45
CA ILE A 446 2.04 11.85 -21.14
C ILE A 446 0.74 11.94 -20.34
N GLN A 447 0.04 13.06 -20.42
CA GLN A 447 -1.29 13.19 -19.82
C GLN A 447 -2.27 12.17 -20.40
N GLY A 448 -2.21 11.94 -21.73
CA GLY A 448 -2.98 10.86 -22.37
C GLY A 448 -2.60 9.45 -21.89
N LEU A 449 -1.33 9.20 -21.53
CA LEU A 449 -0.92 7.94 -20.91
C LEU A 449 -1.45 7.80 -19.47
N ILE A 450 -1.37 8.86 -18.67
CA ILE A 450 -1.88 8.89 -17.29
C ILE A 450 -3.39 8.60 -17.28
N GLU A 451 -4.14 9.25 -18.17
CA GLU A 451 -5.58 9.05 -18.33
C GLU A 451 -5.91 7.63 -18.79
N LYS A 452 -5.13 7.09 -19.72
CA LYS A 452 -5.30 5.71 -20.21
C LYS A 452 -5.05 4.67 -19.12
N GLU A 453 -4.01 4.85 -18.30
CA GLU A 453 -3.70 3.94 -17.19
C GLU A 453 -4.66 4.11 -16.00
N GLY A 454 -5.44 5.20 -15.96
CA GLY A 454 -6.41 5.46 -14.89
C GLY A 454 -5.76 5.52 -13.52
N LEU A 455 -4.61 6.20 -13.41
CA LEU A 455 -3.86 6.32 -12.15
C LEU A 455 -4.71 6.99 -11.07
N PRO A 456 -4.64 6.52 -9.81
CA PRO A 456 -5.35 7.16 -8.72
C PRO A 456 -4.72 8.51 -8.40
N ALA A 457 -5.51 9.46 -7.91
CA ALA A 457 -5.03 10.79 -7.56
C ALA A 457 -3.84 10.73 -6.59
N MET A 458 -3.86 9.80 -5.62
CA MET A 458 -2.79 9.59 -4.64
C MET A 458 -1.44 9.13 -5.23
N HIS A 459 -1.43 8.52 -6.42
CA HIS A 459 -0.20 8.05 -7.10
C HIS A 459 0.07 8.85 -8.37
N HIS A 460 -0.56 10.03 -8.51
CA HIS A 460 -0.37 10.89 -9.66
C HIS A 460 1.07 11.44 -9.69
N PRO A 461 1.78 11.40 -10.84
CA PRO A 461 3.20 11.78 -10.92
C PRO A 461 3.49 13.26 -10.64
N SER A 462 2.46 14.12 -10.71
CA SER A 462 2.57 15.55 -10.39
C SER A 462 2.64 15.86 -8.89
N LEU A 463 2.30 14.89 -8.01
CA LEU A 463 2.40 15.08 -6.57
C LEU A 463 3.86 15.32 -6.16
N SER A 464 4.05 16.14 -5.14
CA SER A 464 5.39 16.45 -4.64
C SER A 464 6.06 15.20 -4.04
N ARG A 465 7.34 15.02 -4.39
CA ARG A 465 8.18 13.91 -3.96
C ARG A 465 9.26 14.42 -3.00
N ASN A 466 9.70 13.56 -2.09
CA ASN A 466 10.87 13.80 -1.25
C ASN A 466 12.15 13.77 -2.11
N PRO A 467 12.94 14.86 -2.18
CA PRO A 467 14.07 14.94 -3.11
C PRO A 467 15.15 13.86 -2.91
N THR A 468 15.37 13.40 -1.68
CA THR A 468 16.36 12.36 -1.34
C THR A 468 15.87 10.94 -1.66
N MET A 469 14.56 10.76 -1.82
CA MET A 469 13.92 9.47 -2.08
C MET A 469 13.45 9.35 -3.54
N ASP A 470 13.37 10.45 -4.29
CA ASP A 470 12.91 10.46 -5.68
C ASP A 470 13.85 9.63 -6.58
N ILE A 471 13.33 8.52 -7.12
CA ILE A 471 14.12 7.58 -7.94
C ILE A 471 14.40 8.10 -9.36
N TYR A 472 13.76 9.20 -9.77
CA TYR A 472 13.97 9.84 -11.08
C TYR A 472 14.95 11.00 -11.03
N LYS A 473 15.36 11.45 -9.84
CA LYS A 473 16.32 12.55 -9.68
C LYS A 473 17.72 12.13 -10.12
N GLU A 474 18.38 12.96 -10.92
CA GLU A 474 19.73 12.68 -11.43
C GLU A 474 20.79 12.72 -10.32
N GLU A 475 20.60 13.54 -9.28
CA GLU A 475 21.46 13.60 -8.10
C GLU A 475 21.43 12.31 -7.28
N ASN A 476 20.37 11.50 -7.43
CA ASN A 476 20.23 10.19 -6.80
C ASN A 476 20.70 9.04 -7.71
N SER A 477 21.48 9.35 -8.75
CA SER A 477 22.01 8.33 -9.66
C SER A 477 22.94 7.34 -8.96
N VAL A 478 22.90 6.11 -9.45
CA VAL A 478 23.65 4.96 -8.94
C VAL A 478 24.53 4.39 -10.04
N ASN A 479 25.61 3.73 -9.65
CA ASN A 479 26.43 2.94 -10.56
C ASN A 479 25.97 1.48 -10.51
N VAL A 480 25.49 0.97 -11.65
CA VAL A 480 25.14 -0.44 -11.83
C VAL A 480 26.13 -1.10 -12.78
N ASN A 481 26.62 -2.26 -12.39
CA ASN A 481 27.52 -3.05 -13.22
C ASN A 481 26.70 -3.94 -14.16
N LEU A 482 26.86 -3.72 -15.47
CA LEU A 482 26.17 -4.50 -16.50
C LEU A 482 27.20 -5.17 -17.41
N THR A 483 26.98 -6.44 -17.71
CA THR A 483 27.74 -7.14 -18.75
C THR A 483 27.37 -6.61 -20.13
N TYR A 484 28.27 -6.68 -21.10
CA TYR A 484 27.94 -6.37 -22.49
C TYR A 484 26.74 -7.18 -23.00
N GLN A 485 26.62 -8.46 -22.60
CA GLN A 485 25.44 -9.25 -22.94
C GLN A 485 24.15 -8.62 -22.41
N GLN A 486 24.12 -8.19 -21.15
CA GLN A 486 22.95 -7.50 -20.57
C GLN A 486 22.67 -6.17 -21.27
N ILE A 487 23.72 -5.40 -21.61
CA ILE A 487 23.59 -4.15 -22.36
C ILE A 487 22.96 -4.43 -23.73
N HIS A 488 23.46 -5.43 -24.45
CA HIS A 488 22.93 -5.86 -25.74
C HIS A 488 21.46 -6.25 -25.63
N THR A 489 21.13 -7.20 -24.74
CA THR A 489 19.75 -7.67 -24.55
C THR A 489 18.81 -6.51 -24.22
N TYR A 490 19.21 -5.65 -23.28
CA TYR A 490 18.39 -4.49 -22.88
C TYR A 490 18.12 -3.56 -24.06
N TYR A 491 19.15 -3.15 -24.80
CA TYR A 491 18.97 -2.21 -25.90
C TYR A 491 18.32 -2.83 -27.12
N ASP A 492 18.52 -4.12 -27.37
CA ASP A 492 17.88 -4.84 -28.48
C ASP A 492 16.37 -4.83 -28.33
N VAL A 493 15.86 -5.34 -27.21
CA VAL A 493 14.41 -5.39 -26.99
C VAL A 493 13.80 -3.99 -26.86
N MET A 494 14.47 -3.06 -26.17
CA MET A 494 13.93 -1.72 -25.97
C MET A 494 13.96 -0.86 -27.23
N ARG A 495 14.93 -1.05 -28.12
CA ARG A 495 14.99 -0.28 -29.38
C ARG A 495 14.12 -0.92 -30.44
N ARG A 496 14.25 -2.22 -30.67
CA ARG A 496 13.54 -2.91 -31.76
C ARG A 496 12.08 -3.18 -31.41
N LEU A 497 11.79 -3.83 -30.28
CA LEU A 497 10.43 -4.27 -29.95
C LEU A 497 9.55 -3.14 -29.39
N VAL A 498 10.07 -2.34 -28.47
CA VAL A 498 9.27 -1.28 -27.81
C VAL A 498 9.24 0.02 -28.61
N LYS A 499 10.36 0.41 -29.23
CA LYS A 499 10.50 1.74 -29.88
C LYS A 499 10.46 1.70 -31.41
N GLY A 500 10.47 0.53 -32.03
CA GLY A 500 10.50 0.40 -33.50
C GLY A 500 11.72 1.05 -34.16
N LYS A 501 12.88 1.02 -33.50
CA LYS A 501 14.15 1.59 -33.98
C LYS A 501 15.17 0.50 -34.28
N ASN A 502 16.09 0.78 -35.21
CA ASN A 502 17.26 -0.05 -35.44
C ASN A 502 18.09 -0.21 -34.16
N PHE A 503 18.72 -1.38 -33.98
CA PHE A 503 19.56 -1.66 -32.82
C PHE A 503 20.72 -0.67 -32.71
N LEU A 504 21.50 -0.51 -33.79
CA LEU A 504 22.50 0.55 -33.87
C LEU A 504 21.83 1.89 -34.20
N PRO A 505 22.09 2.97 -33.44
CA PRO A 505 21.63 4.31 -33.77
C PRO A 505 22.40 4.88 -34.98
N ASP A 506 21.72 5.70 -35.76
CA ASP A 506 22.33 6.39 -36.91
C ASP A 506 23.25 7.54 -36.45
N ASP A 507 22.94 8.16 -35.30
CA ASP A 507 23.73 9.26 -34.75
C ASP A 507 24.83 8.79 -33.78
N GLU A 508 26.05 9.33 -33.92
CA GLU A 508 27.16 9.19 -32.96
C GLU A 508 26.98 10.14 -31.76
N LYS A 509 25.91 9.93 -30.99
CA LYS A 509 25.67 10.66 -29.74
C LYS A 509 26.49 10.06 -28.60
N LYS A 510 27.10 10.93 -27.78
CA LYS A 510 27.73 10.52 -26.52
C LYS A 510 26.75 9.69 -25.67
N SER A 511 27.26 8.62 -25.07
CA SER A 511 26.48 7.81 -24.15
C SER A 511 26.08 8.67 -22.94
N LYS A 512 24.81 8.58 -22.55
CA LYS A 512 24.31 9.26 -21.34
C LYS A 512 24.68 8.53 -20.05
N HIS A 513 25.16 7.29 -20.14
CA HIS A 513 25.29 6.38 -19.00
C HIS A 513 26.72 5.86 -18.79
N VAL A 514 27.58 5.99 -19.81
CA VAL A 514 28.96 5.51 -19.77
C VAL A 514 29.86 6.65 -20.25
N PRO A 515 30.60 7.32 -19.35
CA PRO A 515 31.54 8.37 -19.71
C PRO A 515 32.58 7.87 -20.72
N GLY A 516 32.96 8.72 -21.69
CA GLY A 516 33.98 8.40 -22.69
C GLY A 516 33.50 7.53 -23.87
N TYR A 517 32.31 6.93 -23.79
CA TYR A 517 31.74 6.14 -24.88
C TYR A 517 30.75 6.95 -25.72
N ASN A 518 30.76 6.73 -27.03
CA ASN A 518 29.59 7.02 -27.85
C ASN A 518 28.60 5.85 -27.73
N LYS A 519 27.30 6.12 -27.91
CA LYS A 519 26.26 5.09 -27.76
C LYS A 519 26.35 4.01 -28.83
N ARG A 520 26.81 4.36 -30.05
CA ARG A 520 26.89 3.43 -31.18
C ARG A 520 27.97 2.38 -30.92
N ASP A 521 29.18 2.81 -30.57
CA ASP A 521 30.33 2.00 -30.18
C ASP A 521 30.00 1.07 -29.04
N LEU A 522 29.36 1.58 -27.99
CA LEU A 522 28.93 0.75 -26.86
C LEU A 522 28.04 -0.43 -27.31
N LEU A 523 27.12 -0.20 -28.25
CA LEU A 523 26.23 -1.23 -28.78
C LEU A 523 26.90 -2.15 -29.81
N MET A 524 27.87 -1.62 -30.56
CA MET A 524 28.71 -2.45 -31.44
C MET A 524 29.56 -3.41 -30.62
N GLU A 525 30.25 -2.92 -29.59
CA GLU A 525 31.01 -3.74 -28.66
C GLU A 525 30.14 -4.72 -27.89
N SER A 526 28.92 -4.31 -27.51
CA SER A 526 28.00 -5.22 -26.82
C SER A 526 27.53 -6.40 -27.68
N SER A 527 27.66 -6.29 -29.00
CA SER A 527 27.31 -7.35 -29.95
C SER A 527 28.45 -8.32 -30.20
N ASP A 528 29.66 -8.02 -29.71
CA ASP A 528 30.80 -8.91 -29.80
C ASP A 528 30.69 -10.04 -28.77
N SER A 529 30.46 -11.26 -29.27
CA SER A 529 30.36 -12.46 -28.44
C SER A 529 31.61 -12.71 -27.58
N GLN A 530 32.80 -12.29 -28.01
CA GLN A 530 34.03 -12.43 -27.23
C GLN A 530 34.06 -11.47 -26.04
N LYS A 531 33.30 -10.37 -26.10
CA LYS A 531 33.18 -9.38 -25.04
C LYS A 531 31.96 -9.60 -24.13
N ALA A 532 31.11 -10.60 -24.37
CA ALA A 532 29.83 -10.77 -23.70
C ALA A 532 29.89 -10.69 -22.16
N GLY A 533 30.92 -11.27 -21.54
CA GLY A 533 31.11 -11.28 -20.08
C GLY A 533 31.78 -10.06 -19.47
N TYR A 534 32.34 -9.13 -20.27
CA TYR A 534 32.98 -7.94 -19.72
C TYR A 534 31.92 -7.01 -19.13
N THR A 535 32.23 -6.46 -17.96
CA THR A 535 31.32 -5.64 -17.17
C THR A 535 31.69 -4.18 -17.30
N ILE A 536 30.69 -3.32 -17.50
CA ILE A 536 30.83 -1.88 -17.60
C ILE A 536 29.99 -1.20 -16.52
N PRO A 537 30.53 -0.19 -15.82
CA PRO A 537 29.75 0.63 -14.92
C PRO A 537 28.81 1.55 -15.71
N PHE A 538 27.52 1.48 -15.38
CA PHE A 538 26.47 2.36 -15.90
C PHE A 538 26.02 3.32 -14.81
N THR A 539 26.20 4.63 -15.02
CA THR A 539 25.64 5.66 -14.14
C THR A 539 24.23 6.01 -14.62
N VAL A 540 23.23 5.69 -13.79
CA VAL A 540 21.81 5.86 -14.12
C VAL A 540 20.99 6.22 -12.89
N THR A 541 19.85 6.87 -13.07
CA THR A 541 18.88 7.05 -11.97
C THR A 541 18.39 5.71 -11.42
N LYS A 542 17.97 5.66 -10.16
CA LYS A 542 17.41 4.45 -9.53
C LYS A 542 16.24 3.88 -10.35
N ALA A 543 15.35 4.73 -10.86
CA ALA A 543 14.25 4.32 -11.73
C ALA A 543 14.73 3.65 -13.03
N LYS A 544 15.82 4.16 -13.61
CA LYS A 544 16.39 3.61 -14.82
C LYS A 544 17.08 2.27 -14.56
N ALA A 545 17.78 2.13 -13.43
CA ALA A 545 18.35 0.85 -12.98
C ALA A 545 17.25 -0.21 -12.80
N ALA A 546 16.16 0.15 -12.11
CA ALA A 546 14.99 -0.72 -11.92
C ALA A 546 14.39 -1.16 -13.26
N HIS A 547 14.17 -0.22 -14.18
CA HIS A 547 13.66 -0.51 -15.52
C HIS A 547 14.59 -1.47 -16.28
N ILE A 548 15.91 -1.29 -16.24
CA ILE A 548 16.86 -2.21 -16.89
C ILE A 548 16.73 -3.61 -16.29
N ARG A 549 16.71 -3.73 -14.96
CA ARG A 549 16.56 -5.02 -14.25
C ARG A 549 15.26 -5.73 -14.63
N HIS A 550 14.13 -5.01 -14.62
CA HIS A 550 12.82 -5.59 -14.96
C HIS A 550 12.77 -6.05 -16.41
N THR A 551 13.29 -5.23 -17.35
CA THR A 551 13.42 -5.64 -18.76
C THR A 551 14.22 -6.95 -18.89
N LEU A 552 15.39 -7.03 -18.25
CA LEU A 552 16.24 -8.23 -18.31
C LEU A 552 15.56 -9.45 -17.67
N SER A 553 14.84 -9.25 -16.56
CA SER A 553 14.12 -10.34 -15.90
C SER A 553 12.97 -10.86 -16.76
N LEU A 554 12.19 -9.98 -17.39
CA LEU A 554 11.11 -10.37 -18.30
C LEU A 554 11.63 -11.14 -19.50
N VAL A 555 12.74 -10.68 -20.10
CA VAL A 555 13.37 -11.39 -21.22
C VAL A 555 13.84 -12.78 -20.79
N HIS A 556 14.45 -12.90 -19.61
CA HIS A 556 14.90 -14.19 -19.09
C HIS A 556 13.74 -15.15 -18.80
N GLN A 557 12.62 -14.64 -18.25
CA GLN A 557 11.45 -15.46 -17.89
C GLN A 557 10.63 -15.90 -19.10
N LEU A 558 10.43 -15.01 -20.08
CA LEU A 558 9.53 -15.26 -21.21
C LEU A 558 10.25 -15.75 -22.46
N GLY A 559 11.52 -15.37 -22.64
CA GLY A 559 12.25 -15.51 -23.91
C GLY A 559 11.94 -14.38 -24.90
N ILE A 560 12.91 -14.06 -25.78
CA ILE A 560 12.80 -12.94 -26.75
C ILE A 560 11.67 -13.18 -27.77
N GLU A 561 11.42 -14.43 -28.14
CA GLU A 561 10.44 -14.81 -29.17
C GLU A 561 8.99 -14.84 -28.66
N ASN A 562 8.77 -14.65 -27.36
CA ASN A 562 7.45 -14.77 -26.75
C ASN A 562 6.56 -13.57 -27.08
N GLU A 563 5.38 -13.82 -27.63
CA GLU A 563 4.40 -12.78 -28.00
C GLU A 563 3.99 -11.88 -26.82
N LYS A 564 4.00 -12.42 -25.59
CA LYS A 564 3.67 -11.66 -24.37
C LYS A 564 4.79 -10.73 -23.90
N LEU A 565 6.03 -10.93 -24.37
CA LEU A 565 7.18 -10.12 -23.95
C LEU A 565 6.96 -8.65 -24.28
N LYS A 566 6.50 -8.34 -25.51
CA LYS A 566 6.28 -6.96 -25.93
C LYS A 566 5.28 -6.24 -25.02
N ALA A 567 4.16 -6.88 -24.69
CA ALA A 567 3.15 -6.30 -23.81
C ALA A 567 3.72 -6.01 -22.40
N GLY A 568 4.50 -6.94 -21.83
CA GLY A 568 5.18 -6.73 -20.55
C GLY A 568 6.20 -5.59 -20.58
N LEU A 569 7.02 -5.53 -21.65
CA LEU A 569 8.00 -4.45 -21.84
C LEU A 569 7.33 -3.08 -22.06
N ASP A 570 6.23 -3.03 -22.81
CA ASP A 570 5.44 -1.81 -23.04
C ASP A 570 4.84 -1.30 -21.72
N LYS A 571 4.34 -2.21 -20.85
CA LYS A 571 3.85 -1.86 -19.50
C LYS A 571 4.97 -1.27 -18.65
N CYS A 572 6.11 -1.96 -18.51
CA CYS A 572 7.26 -1.45 -17.74
C CYS A 572 7.79 -0.12 -18.26
N TYR A 573 7.84 0.05 -19.59
CA TYR A 573 8.29 1.30 -20.21
C TYR A 573 7.31 2.44 -20.00
N THR A 574 6.01 2.17 -20.05
CA THR A 574 4.95 3.14 -19.77
C THR A 574 5.04 3.63 -18.33
N GLU A 575 5.16 2.73 -17.35
CA GLU A 575 5.38 3.09 -15.94
C GLU A 575 6.59 4.02 -15.76
N TYR A 576 7.72 3.67 -16.40
CA TYR A 576 8.93 4.50 -16.36
C TYR A 576 8.75 5.88 -17.00
N CYS A 577 8.01 5.97 -18.10
CA CYS A 577 7.76 7.24 -18.78
C CYS A 577 6.83 8.16 -17.97
N ILE A 578 5.80 7.59 -17.35
CA ILE A 578 4.87 8.30 -16.46
C ILE A 578 5.64 8.90 -15.28
N GLY A 579 6.48 8.13 -14.60
CA GLY A 579 7.21 8.62 -13.43
C GLY A 579 8.25 9.70 -13.75
N LYS A 580 8.76 9.72 -14.99
CA LYS A 580 9.64 10.77 -15.49
C LYS A 580 8.91 12.12 -15.70
N HIS A 581 7.59 12.11 -15.72
CA HIS A 581 6.80 13.33 -15.92
C HIS A 581 6.87 14.23 -14.68
N ARG A 582 7.66 15.30 -14.79
CA ARG A 582 7.61 16.47 -13.93
C ARG A 582 8.16 17.68 -14.66
#